data_AF-A0A7C5X8F0-F1
#
_entry.id   AF-A0A7C5X8F0-F1
#
_cell.length_a   1.000
_cell.length_b   1.000
_cell.length_c   1.000
_cell.angle_alpha   90.00
_cell.angle_beta   90.00
_cell.angle_gamma   90.00
#
_symmetry.space_group_name_H-M   'P 1'
#
loop_
_entity.id
_entity.type
_entity.pdbx_description
1 polymer ?
#
loop_
_entity_poly.entity_id
_entity_poly.type
_entity_poly.pdbx_seq_one_letter_code
_entity_poly.pdbx_strand_id
1 'polypeptide(L)'
;MRVYRNCDVARVAAFVPPGHRHLRLVLELEDRVVVLHEATVAAIVRAYIDVVTHPTRRAVELVRARLTDRKQGYAEYQLVESGRPEEEVVGELCKALSGLCVEDADPRVGRAAT
;
A
#
# COMPACT_ATOMS: atom_id res chain seq x y z
N MET A 1 6.33 10.72 7.45
CA MET A 1 5.91 9.95 6.26
C MET A 1 6.67 10.50 5.06
N ARG A 2 6.95 9.69 4.04
CA ARG A 2 7.57 10.12 2.78
C ARG A 2 6.69 9.69 1.62
N VAL A 3 6.59 10.54 0.61
CA VAL A 3 5.77 10.30 -0.59
C VAL A 3 6.72 10.02 -1.76
N TYR A 4 6.44 8.96 -2.52
CA TYR A 4 7.13 8.67 -3.78
C TYR A 4 6.12 8.83 -4.90
N ARG A 5 6.43 9.69 -5.87
CA ARG A 5 5.69 9.81 -7.12
C ARG A 5 6.16 8.72 -8.08
N ASN A 6 5.41 8.51 -9.16
CA ASN A 6 5.79 7.53 -10.17
C ASN A 6 7.19 7.79 -10.77
N CYS A 7 7.62 9.05 -10.89
CA CYS A 7 8.97 9.39 -11.37
C CYS A 7 10.08 9.04 -10.39
N ASP A 8 9.75 8.86 -9.11
CA ASP A 8 10.69 8.51 -8.05
C ASP A 8 10.85 6.97 -7.92
N VAL A 9 10.07 6.19 -8.70
CA VAL A 9 10.12 4.71 -8.76
C VAL A 9 10.94 4.27 -9.97
N ALA A 10 12.11 3.69 -9.72
CA ALA A 10 12.98 3.17 -10.77
C ALA A 10 12.49 1.81 -11.30
N ARG A 11 12.01 0.92 -10.42
CA ARG A 11 11.60 -0.43 -10.80
C ARG A 11 10.64 -1.07 -9.81
N VAL A 12 9.70 -1.85 -10.32
CA VAL A 12 8.86 -2.78 -9.55
C VAL A 12 9.05 -4.19 -10.11
N ALA A 13 9.42 -5.15 -9.27
CA ALA A 13 9.64 -6.53 -9.70
C ALA A 13 9.04 -7.52 -8.70
N ALA A 14 8.32 -8.52 -9.20
CA ALA A 14 7.78 -9.61 -8.39
C ALA A 14 8.39 -10.94 -8.83
N PHE A 15 8.84 -11.76 -7.89
CA PHE A 15 9.43 -13.06 -8.19
C PHE A 15 9.30 -14.03 -7.02
N VAL A 16 9.43 -15.32 -7.30
CA VAL A 16 9.57 -16.37 -6.27
C VAL A 16 11.03 -16.82 -6.27
N PRO A 17 11.81 -16.56 -5.20
CA PRO A 17 13.21 -17.00 -5.15
C PRO A 17 13.32 -18.53 -5.26
N PRO A 18 14.41 -19.08 -5.82
CA PRO A 18 14.63 -20.52 -5.84
C PRO A 18 14.50 -21.15 -4.44
N GLY A 19 13.82 -22.29 -4.35
CA GLY A 19 13.55 -22.99 -3.08
C GLY A 19 12.52 -22.33 -2.16
N HIS A 20 11.94 -21.18 -2.55
CA HIS A 20 10.87 -20.53 -1.79
C HIS A 20 9.51 -20.86 -2.39
N ARG A 21 8.48 -20.85 -1.55
CA ARG A 21 7.08 -21.05 -1.97
C ARG A 21 6.36 -19.72 -2.22
N HIS A 22 6.92 -18.63 -1.73
CA HIS A 22 6.22 -17.36 -1.60
C HIS A 22 6.89 -16.25 -2.39
N LEU A 23 6.06 -15.37 -2.92
CA LEU A 23 6.48 -14.21 -3.69
C LEU A 23 7.28 -13.21 -2.83
N ARG A 24 8.20 -12.51 -3.49
CA ARG A 24 8.84 -11.27 -3.03
C ARG A 24 8.54 -10.17 -4.04
N LEU A 25 8.11 -9.02 -3.54
CA LEU A 25 7.95 -7.81 -4.34
C LEU A 25 9.08 -6.85 -3.99
N VAL A 26 9.83 -6.41 -5.00
CA VAL A 26 10.91 -5.44 -4.89
C VAL A 26 10.43 -4.13 -5.48
N LEU A 27 10.55 -3.07 -4.69
CA LEU A 27 10.34 -1.68 -5.09
C LEU A 27 11.69 -0.97 -5.03
N GLU A 28 12.27 -0.65 -6.17
CA GLU A 28 13.47 0.17 -6.27
C GLU A 28 13.02 1.62 -6.44
N LEU A 29 13.23 2.42 -5.40
CA LEU A 29 12.92 3.85 -5.32
C LEU A 29 14.21 4.65 -5.48
N GLU A 30 14.10 5.96 -5.72
CA GLU A 30 15.26 6.85 -5.91
C GLU A 30 16.31 6.78 -4.78
N ASP A 31 15.89 6.52 -3.54
CA ASP A 31 16.75 6.60 -2.37
C ASP A 31 16.91 5.26 -1.63
N ARG A 32 16.14 4.23 -1.98
CA ARG A 32 16.13 2.93 -1.28
C ARG A 32 15.49 1.81 -2.08
N VAL A 33 15.78 0.58 -1.66
CA VAL A 33 15.09 -0.62 -2.14
C VAL A 33 14.23 -1.20 -1.01
N VAL A 34 12.96 -1.46 -1.28
CA VAL A 34 12.02 -2.10 -0.36
C VAL A 34 11.67 -3.48 -0.87
N VAL A 35 11.81 -4.51 -0.02
CA VAL A 35 11.40 -5.89 -0.35
C VAL A 35 10.26 -6.30 0.57
N LEU A 36 9.13 -6.67 -0.03
CA LEU A 36 7.91 -7.08 0.68
C LEU A 36 7.68 -8.58 0.55
N HIS A 37 7.20 -9.19 1.63
CA HIS A 37 6.70 -10.57 1.63
C HIS A 37 5.31 -10.64 0.98
N GLU A 38 4.99 -11.78 0.38
CA GLU A 38 3.69 -12.04 -0.26
C GLU A 38 2.49 -11.64 0.61
N ALA A 39 2.47 -11.97 1.90
CA ALA A 39 1.36 -11.61 2.79
C ALA A 39 1.15 -10.09 2.94
N THR A 40 2.24 -9.31 2.93
CA THR A 40 2.18 -7.85 2.95
C THR A 40 1.66 -7.31 1.62
N VAL A 41 2.11 -7.87 0.51
CA VAL A 41 1.62 -7.50 -0.83
C VAL A 41 0.12 -7.79 -0.95
N ALA A 42 -0.33 -8.97 -0.50
CA ALA A 42 -1.74 -9.34 -0.50
C ALA A 42 -2.59 -8.38 0.34
N ALA A 43 -2.07 -7.91 1.49
CA ALA A 43 -2.75 -6.91 2.30
C ALA A 43 -2.85 -5.54 1.60
N ILE A 44 -1.79 -5.08 0.93
CA ILE A 44 -1.82 -3.85 0.13
C ILE A 44 -2.87 -3.96 -0.97
N VAL A 45 -2.86 -5.07 -1.72
CA VAL A 45 -3.84 -5.32 -2.79
C VAL A 45 -5.25 -5.35 -2.24
N ARG A 46 -5.49 -6.02 -1.10
CA ARG A 46 -6.80 -6.04 -0.45
C ARG A 46 -7.26 -4.65 -0.05
N ALA A 47 -6.41 -3.87 0.63
CA ALA A 47 -6.76 -2.50 1.02
C ALA A 47 -7.09 -1.61 -0.19
N TYR A 48 -6.30 -1.71 -1.25
CA TYR A 48 -6.55 -0.99 -2.50
C TYR A 48 -7.88 -1.37 -3.14
N ILE A 49 -8.10 -2.67 -3.38
CA ILE A 49 -9.33 -3.19 -4.01
C ILE A 49 -10.56 -2.82 -3.18
N ASP A 50 -10.48 -2.98 -1.87
CA ASP A 50 -11.58 -2.74 -0.94
C ASP A 50 -12.08 -1.28 -1.00
N VAL A 51 -11.18 -0.30 -1.17
CA VAL A 51 -11.58 1.10 -1.37
C VAL A 51 -12.05 1.36 -2.80
N VAL A 52 -11.27 1.00 -3.82
CA VAL A 52 -11.56 1.40 -5.21
C VAL A 52 -12.76 0.69 -5.84
N THR A 53 -13.16 -0.47 -5.30
CA THR A 53 -14.30 -1.24 -5.83
C THR A 53 -15.58 -1.08 -5.02
N HIS A 54 -15.52 -0.48 -3.83
CA HIS A 54 -16.71 -0.23 -3.01
C HIS A 54 -17.29 1.16 -3.31
N PRO A 55 -18.61 1.29 -3.54
CA PRO A 55 -19.20 2.52 -4.08
C PRO A 55 -19.10 3.74 -3.15
N THR A 56 -18.94 3.54 -1.84
CA THR A 56 -18.94 4.61 -0.84
C THR A 56 -17.77 4.55 0.14
N ARG A 57 -16.92 3.52 0.09
CA ARG A 57 -15.85 3.34 1.07
C ARG A 57 -14.72 4.30 0.74
N ARG A 58 -14.17 4.96 1.75
CA ARG A 58 -13.13 5.98 1.60
C ARG A 58 -11.82 5.58 2.23
N ALA A 59 -11.84 4.66 3.19
CA ALA A 59 -10.63 4.12 3.79
C ALA A 59 -10.85 2.71 4.33
N VAL A 60 -9.76 1.96 4.40
CA VAL A 60 -9.65 0.75 5.20
C VAL A 60 -8.27 0.74 5.82
N GLU A 61 -8.19 0.41 7.11
CA GLU A 61 -6.93 0.28 7.83
C GLU A 61 -6.69 -1.17 8.19
N LEU A 62 -5.58 -1.72 7.72
CA LEU A 62 -5.13 -3.06 8.07
C LEU A 62 -3.92 -2.96 9.02
N VAL A 63 -4.08 -3.48 10.24
CA VAL A 63 -3.07 -3.44 11.31
C VAL A 63 -2.50 -4.82 11.59
N ARG A 64 -1.26 -4.85 12.08
CA ARG A 64 -0.58 -6.10 12.44
C ARG A 64 -1.30 -6.76 13.61
N ALA A 65 -1.81 -7.97 13.38
CA ALA A 65 -2.31 -8.86 14.42
C ALA A 65 -1.57 -10.18 14.41
N ARG A 66 -1.39 -10.76 15.60
CA ARG A 66 -0.92 -12.14 15.77
C ARG A 66 -2.15 -13.04 15.91
N LEU A 67 -2.40 -13.92 14.93
CA LEU A 67 -3.59 -14.77 14.90
C LEU A 67 -3.27 -16.17 15.44
N THR A 68 -3.91 -16.53 16.54
CA THR A 68 -3.81 -17.87 17.14
C THR A 68 -4.69 -18.88 16.41
N ASP A 69 -5.91 -18.49 16.04
CA ASP A 69 -6.81 -19.25 15.18
C ASP A 69 -6.72 -18.75 13.74
N ARG A 70 -6.24 -19.61 12.83
CA ARG A 70 -6.02 -19.29 11.41
C ARG A 70 -6.04 -20.54 10.54
N LYS A 71 -6.40 -20.37 9.27
CA LYS A 71 -6.34 -21.44 8.26
C LYS A 71 -4.92 -21.98 8.12
N GLN A 72 -4.81 -23.27 7.83
CA GLN A 72 -3.52 -23.91 7.58
C GLN A 72 -2.79 -23.21 6.41
N GLY A 73 -1.50 -22.97 6.58
CA GLY A 73 -0.66 -22.30 5.58
C GLY A 73 -0.66 -20.77 5.67
N TYR A 74 -1.50 -20.16 6.52
CA TYR A 74 -1.48 -18.72 6.73
C TYR A 74 -0.41 -18.31 7.75
N ALA A 75 0.19 -17.15 7.50
CA ALA A 75 1.17 -16.55 8.40
C ALA A 75 0.55 -16.27 9.78
N GLU A 76 1.37 -16.43 10.82
CA GLU A 76 0.99 -16.11 12.20
C GLU A 76 0.70 -14.61 12.38
N TYR A 77 1.54 -13.76 11.77
CA TYR A 77 1.31 -12.33 11.71
C TYR A 77 0.64 -11.98 10.40
N GLN A 78 -0.50 -11.31 10.50
CA GLN A 78 -1.27 -10.82 9.35
C GLN A 78 -1.60 -9.34 9.55
N LEU A 79 -1.96 -8.68 8.45
CA LEU A 79 -2.57 -7.36 8.49
C LEU A 79 -4.08 -7.55 8.38
N VAL A 80 -4.83 -7.18 9.41
CA VAL A 80 -6.30 -7.35 9.49
C VAL A 80 -6.95 -6.01 9.81
N GLU A 81 -8.22 -5.88 9.45
CA GLU A 81 -9.03 -4.68 9.67
C GLU A 81 -8.96 -4.24 11.13
N SER A 82 -8.59 -2.98 11.36
CA SER A 82 -8.47 -2.44 12.72
C SER A 82 -9.83 -2.24 13.41
N GLY A 83 -10.90 -2.19 12.63
CA GLY A 83 -12.25 -1.85 13.09
C GLY A 83 -12.44 -0.36 13.37
N ARG A 84 -11.43 0.49 13.12
CA ARG A 84 -11.55 1.94 13.28
C ARG A 84 -12.52 2.53 12.24
N PRO A 85 -13.34 3.53 12.61
CA PRO A 85 -14.20 4.23 11.66
C PRO A 85 -13.40 4.86 10.51
N GLU A 86 -13.96 4.84 9.30
CA GLU A 86 -13.29 5.35 8.10
C GLU A 86 -12.93 6.83 8.24
N GLU A 87 -13.80 7.63 8.86
CA GLU A 87 -13.58 9.06 9.06
C GLU A 87 -12.36 9.35 9.94
N GLU A 88 -12.11 8.52 10.96
CA GLU A 88 -10.95 8.67 11.82
C GLU A 88 -9.66 8.37 11.07
N VAL A 89 -9.65 7.28 10.29
CA VAL A 89 -8.50 6.88 9.46
C VAL A 89 -8.18 7.96 8.43
N VAL A 90 -9.20 8.44 7.70
CA VAL A 90 -9.04 9.53 6.73
C VAL A 90 -8.51 10.79 7.40
N GLY A 91 -9.09 11.19 8.54
CA GLY A 91 -8.70 12.40 9.26
C GLY A 91 -7.25 12.36 9.75
N GLU A 92 -6.80 11.20 10.25
CA GLU A 92 -5.41 10.99 10.66
C GLU A 92 -4.43 11.07 9.48
N LEU A 93 -4.70 10.30 8.41
CA LEU A 93 -3.81 10.22 7.25
C LEU A 93 -3.74 11.54 6.47
N CYS A 94 -4.85 12.28 6.34
CA CYS A 94 -4.86 13.61 5.75
C CYS A 94 -4.00 14.59 6.56
N LYS A 95 -4.10 14.59 7.89
CA LYS A 95 -3.23 15.44 8.74
C LYS A 95 -1.75 15.10 8.55
N ALA A 96 -1.42 13.81 8.45
CA ALA A 96 -0.06 13.37 8.20
C ALA A 96 0.44 13.76 6.80
N LEU A 97 -0.43 13.77 5.78
CA LEU A 97 -0.11 14.16 4.40
C LEU A 97 0.08 15.67 4.26
N SER A 98 -0.77 16.51 4.86
CA SER A 98 -0.69 17.97 4.73
C SER A 98 0.63 18.57 5.25
N GLY A 99 1.33 17.85 6.15
CA GLY A 99 2.67 18.24 6.61
C GLY A 99 3.80 17.97 5.61
N LEU A 100 3.50 17.30 4.50
CA LEU A 100 4.41 16.99 3.42
C LEU A 100 3.92 17.78 2.22
N CYS A 101 4.65 18.80 1.79
CA CYS A 101 4.29 19.56 0.58
C CYS A 101 4.28 18.62 -0.63
N VAL A 102 3.12 18.06 -0.96
CA VAL A 102 2.89 17.33 -2.20
C VAL A 102 2.41 18.37 -3.21
N GLU A 103 3.33 18.89 -4.02
CA GLU A 103 2.93 19.60 -5.23
C GLU A 103 2.31 18.55 -6.17
N ASP A 104 0.98 18.46 -6.18
CA ASP A 104 0.24 17.85 -7.27
C ASP A 104 0.41 18.75 -8.50
N ALA A 105 1.48 18.54 -9.24
CA ALA A 105 1.60 19.03 -10.60
C ALA A 105 2.47 18.05 -11.39
N ASP A 106 1.84 17.13 -12.12
CA ASP A 106 2.43 16.73 -13.39
C ASP A 106 2.16 17.88 -14.38
N PRO A 107 3.15 18.72 -14.74
CA PRO A 107 2.97 19.79 -15.71
C PRO A 107 2.56 19.27 -17.11
N ARG A 108 2.55 17.95 -17.35
CA ARG A 108 2.18 17.34 -18.63
C ARG A 108 0.68 17.06 -18.79
N VAL A 109 -0.15 17.25 -17.75
CA VAL A 109 -1.62 17.11 -17.85
C VAL A 109 -2.31 18.46 -18.14
N GLY A 110 -1.54 19.48 -18.51
CA GLY A 110 -2.03 20.81 -18.87
C GLY A 110 -1.59 21.25 -20.26
N ARG A 111 -1.91 20.49 -21.31
CA ARG A 111 -1.97 20.94 -22.72
C ARG A 111 -2.52 19.81 -23.60
N ALA A 112 -3.83 19.57 -23.53
CA ALA A 112 -4.57 19.22 -24.73
C ALA A 112 -5.13 20.56 -25.26
N ALA A 113 -4.31 21.20 -26.10
CA ALA A 113 -4.68 22.39 -26.84
C ALA A 113 -5.78 22.04 -27.86
N THR A 114 -6.79 22.91 -27.88
CA THR A 114 -7.59 23.40 -29.03
C THR A 114 -7.97 22.42 -30.14
#